data_AF-A0AAD5S8T4-F1
#
_entry.id   AF-A0AAD5S8T4-F1
#
_cell.length_a   1.000
_cell.length_b   1.000
_cell.length_c   1.000
_cell.angle_alpha   90.00
_cell.angle_beta   90.00
_cell.angle_gamma   90.00
#
_symmetry.space_group_name_H-M   'P 1'
#
loop_
_entity.id
_entity.type
_entity.pdbx_description
1 polymer ?
#
loop_
_entity_poly.entity_id
_entity_poly.type
_entity_poly.pdbx_seq_one_letter_code
_entity_poly.pdbx_strand_id
1 'polypeptide(L)'
;MAGGAGWWGNQSHQTGFYEYGVSPFHLKPFKGFFNPGAFKWFKRHSRLALFWGPPTLFYFSVKNWAEKKFEYYNRKEYLSQHAAHH
;
A
#
# COMPACT_ATOMS: atom_id res chain seq x y z
N MET A 1 1.63 22.06 -25.15
CA MET A 1 0.57 22.68 -24.32
C MET A 1 -0.62 21.73 -24.30
N ALA A 2 -1.10 21.39 -23.10
CA ALA A 2 -2.27 20.58 -22.76
C ALA A 2 -2.35 19.15 -23.34
N GLY A 3 -1.76 18.18 -22.63
CA GLY A 3 -2.07 16.76 -22.73
C GLY A 3 -3.46 16.46 -22.15
N GLY A 4 -4.49 16.65 -22.97
CA GLY A 4 -5.82 16.12 -22.72
C GLY A 4 -5.93 14.72 -23.31
N ALA A 5 -6.41 13.75 -22.54
CA ALA A 5 -6.82 12.46 -23.09
C ALA A 5 -7.77 12.70 -24.27
N GLY A 6 -7.58 12.00 -25.39
CA GLY A 6 -8.42 12.16 -26.57
C GLY A 6 -9.90 11.94 -26.26
N TRP A 7 -10.79 12.42 -27.12
CA TRP A 7 -12.21 12.08 -27.04
C TRP A 7 -12.44 10.67 -27.63
N TRP A 8 -13.62 10.09 -27.36
CA TRP A 8 -14.02 8.82 -27.98
C TRP A 8 -13.86 8.89 -29.51
N GLY A 9 -13.22 7.88 -30.10
CA GLY A 9 -12.94 7.81 -31.54
C GLY A 9 -11.58 8.34 -31.99
N ASN A 10 -10.79 9.02 -31.14
CA ASN A 10 -9.46 9.55 -31.50
C ASN A 10 -8.36 9.15 -30.50
N GLN A 11 -8.38 7.90 -30.01
CA GLN A 11 -7.42 7.43 -28.99
C GLN A 11 -6.17 6.80 -29.62
N SER A 12 -6.35 5.88 -30.57
CA SER A 12 -5.26 5.18 -31.24
C SER A 12 -5.77 4.44 -32.48
N HIS A 13 -4.90 4.20 -33.45
CA HIS A 13 -5.19 3.35 -34.60
C HIS A 13 -4.83 1.89 -34.25
N GLN A 14 -5.81 0.98 -34.28
CA GLN A 14 -5.64 -0.45 -34.05
C GLN A 14 -6.27 -1.23 -35.20
N THR A 15 -5.56 -2.20 -35.79
CA THR A 15 -6.05 -3.06 -36.87
C THR A 15 -5.82 -4.52 -36.51
N GLY A 16 -6.73 -5.42 -36.90
CA GLY A 16 -6.58 -6.87 -36.73
C GLY A 16 -6.89 -7.44 -35.33
N PHE A 17 -7.44 -6.64 -34.41
CA PHE A 17 -7.87 -7.12 -33.09
C PHE A 17 -9.39 -7.30 -33.04
N TYR A 18 -9.85 -8.44 -32.53
CA TYR A 18 -11.26 -8.75 -32.30
C TYR A 18 -11.48 -9.01 -30.82
N GLU A 19 -12.44 -8.32 -30.22
CA GLU A 19 -12.84 -8.49 -28.82
C GLU A 19 -14.22 -9.14 -28.75
N TYR A 20 -14.38 -10.11 -27.85
CA TYR A 20 -15.64 -10.79 -27.61
C TYR A 20 -16.10 -10.52 -26.17
N GLY A 21 -17.29 -9.94 -26.03
CA GLY A 21 -17.93 -9.70 -24.74
C GLY A 21 -19.20 -10.54 -24.58
N VAL A 22 -19.50 -10.94 -23.35
CA VAL A 22 -20.80 -11.53 -22.97
C VAL A 22 -21.57 -10.50 -22.16
N SER A 23 -22.87 -10.38 -22.40
CA SER A 23 -23.74 -9.53 -21.59
C SER A 23 -23.60 -9.85 -20.09
N PRO A 24 -23.41 -8.84 -19.21
CA PRO A 24 -23.26 -9.07 -17.78
C PRO A 24 -24.43 -9.82 -17.15
N PHE A 25 -25.64 -9.70 -17.71
CA PHE A 25 -26.83 -10.41 -17.24
C PHE A 25 -26.78 -11.94 -17.43
N HIS A 26 -25.89 -12.43 -18.29
CA HIS A 26 -25.64 -13.86 -18.48
C HIS A 26 -24.49 -14.38 -17.60
N LEU A 27 -23.76 -13.50 -16.91
CA LEU A 27 -22.65 -13.87 -16.04
C LEU A 27 -23.13 -14.07 -14.60
N LYS A 28 -22.51 -15.01 -13.90
CA LYS A 28 -22.72 -15.16 -12.45
C LYS A 28 -21.89 -14.08 -11.73
N PRO A 29 -22.51 -13.18 -10.94
CA PRO A 29 -21.77 -12.16 -10.21
C PRO A 29 -20.78 -12.83 -9.23
N PHE A 30 -19.58 -12.26 -9.11
CA PHE A 30 -18.49 -12.75 -8.24
C PHE A 30 -18.02 -14.19 -8.48
N LYS A 31 -18.34 -14.80 -9.62
CA LYS A 31 -17.83 -16.13 -9.96
C LYS A 31 -16.29 -16.12 -9.94
N GLY A 32 -15.73 -16.95 -9.08
CA GLY A 32 -14.28 -17.08 -8.92
C GLY A 32 -13.64 -16.12 -7.92
N PHE A 33 -14.42 -15.40 -7.11
CA PHE A 33 -13.91 -14.50 -6.08
C PHE A 33 -13.02 -15.21 -5.05
N PHE A 34 -13.49 -16.34 -4.50
CA PHE A 34 -12.68 -17.14 -3.56
C PHE A 34 -11.65 -18.00 -4.29
N ASN A 35 -12.07 -18.78 -5.29
CA ASN A 35 -11.17 -19.61 -6.09
C ASN A 35 -11.33 -19.29 -7.58
N PRO A 36 -10.35 -18.71 -8.28
CA PRO A 36 -8.94 -18.47 -7.88
C PRO A 36 -8.64 -17.06 -7.33
N GLY A 37 -9.65 -16.21 -7.11
CA GLY A 37 -9.47 -14.79 -6.80
C GLY A 37 -8.66 -14.53 -5.53
N ALA A 38 -8.85 -15.30 -4.45
CA ALA A 38 -8.08 -15.13 -3.21
C ALA A 38 -6.58 -15.40 -3.42
N PHE A 39 -6.22 -16.43 -4.18
CA PHE A 39 -4.82 -16.72 -4.52
C PHE A 39 -4.18 -15.61 -5.34
N LYS A 40 -4.92 -15.08 -6.33
CA LYS A 40 -4.46 -13.93 -7.14
C LYS A 40 -4.29 -12.68 -6.30
N TRP A 41 -5.20 -12.43 -5.36
CA TRP A 41 -5.12 -11.31 -4.43
C TRP A 41 -3.89 -11.44 -3.54
N PHE A 42 -3.65 -12.59 -2.93
CA PHE A 42 -2.48 -12.85 -2.10
C PHE A 42 -1.16 -12.68 -2.89
N LYS A 43 -1.07 -13.28 -4.08
CA LYS A 43 0.11 -13.16 -4.96
C LYS A 43 0.40 -11.71 -5.36
N ARG A 44 -0.62 -10.87 -5.51
CA ARG A 44 -0.44 -9.44 -5.78
C ARG A 44 0.03 -8.70 -4.52
N HIS A 45 -0.62 -8.94 -3.39
CA HIS A 45 -0.28 -8.27 -2.13
C HIS A 45 1.12 -8.62 -1.63
N SER A 46 1.57 -9.86 -1.81
CA SER A 46 2.93 -10.27 -1.44
C SER A 46 4.01 -9.49 -2.20
N ARG A 47 3.75 -9.12 -3.46
CA ARG A 47 4.67 -8.30 -4.26
C ARG A 47 4.68 -6.84 -3.81
N LEU A 48 3.53 -6.30 -3.42
CA LEU A 48 3.46 -4.95 -2.85
C LEU A 48 4.05 -4.87 -1.44
N ALA A 49 3.95 -5.96 -0.65
CA ALA A 49 4.48 -6.04 0.71
C ALA A 49 5.96 -5.69 0.81
N LEU A 50 6.75 -5.96 -0.23
CA LEU A 50 8.17 -5.57 -0.25
C LEU A 50 8.38 -4.05 -0.31
N PHE A 51 7.43 -3.30 -0.87
CA PHE A 51 7.53 -1.85 -1.00
C PHE A 51 7.01 -1.11 0.23
N TRP A 52 5.89 -1.56 0.82
CA TRP A 52 5.32 -0.90 1.99
C TRP A 52 5.78 -1.51 3.33
N GLY A 53 6.22 -2.76 3.34
CA GLY A 53 6.67 -3.47 4.55
C GLY A 53 7.91 -2.85 5.20
N PRO A 54 9.02 -2.65 4.47
CA PRO A 54 10.22 -2.04 5.04
C PRO A 54 10.01 -0.64 5.65
N PRO A 55 9.35 0.33 4.97
CA PRO A 55 9.15 1.65 5.55
C PRO A 55 8.20 1.62 6.75
N THR A 56 7.19 0.75 6.76
CA THR A 56 6.30 0.61 7.93
C THR A 56 7.03 0.02 9.14
N LEU A 57 7.78 -1.07 8.94
CA LEU A 57 8.61 -1.66 10.00
C LEU A 57 9.64 -0.67 10.55
N PHE A 58 10.30 0.08 9.66
CA PHE A 58 11.23 1.13 10.05
C PHE A 58 10.54 2.18 10.92
N TYR A 59 9.40 2.72 10.48
CA TYR A 59 8.66 3.72 11.23
C TYR A 59 8.27 3.23 12.64
N PHE A 60 7.70 2.02 12.75
CA PHE A 60 7.31 1.48 14.05
C PHE A 60 8.50 1.21 14.97
N SER A 61 9.63 0.78 14.42
CA SER A 61 10.85 0.57 15.20
C SER A 61 11.40 1.89 15.77
N VAL A 62 11.46 2.95 14.95
CA VAL A 62 11.93 4.28 15.36
C VAL A 62 10.97 4.90 16.37
N LYS A 63 9.65 4.80 16.13
CA LYS A 63 8.63 5.30 17.06
C LYS A 63 8.79 4.67 18.45
N ASN A 64 8.87 3.34 18.53
CA ASN A 64 9.01 2.63 19.80
C ASN A 64 10.31 2.98 20.53
N TRP A 65 11.40 3.21 19.80
CA TRP A 65 12.65 3.68 20.39
C TRP A 65 12.53 5.11 20.93
N ALA A 66 11.94 6.01 20.15
CA ALA A 66 11.75 7.41 20.52
C ALA A 66 10.85 7.56 21.76
N GLU A 67 9.74 6.83 21.84
CA GLU A 67 8.84 6.84 23.00
C GLU A 67 9.55 6.38 24.28
N LYS A 68 10.30 5.28 24.21
CA LYS A 68 11.07 4.77 25.37
C LYS A 68 12.17 5.75 25.81
N LYS A 69 12.86 6.38 24.86
CA LYS A 69 13.89 7.38 25.16
C LYS A 69 13.28 8.64 25.76
N PHE A 70 12.18 9.13 25.20
CA PHE A 70 11.47 10.28 25.73
C PHE A 70 10.97 10.02 27.17
N GLU A 71 10.39 8.86 27.45
CA GLU A 71 9.98 8.50 28.80
C GLU A 71 11.17 8.41 29.76
N TYR A 72 12.28 7.80 29.33
CA TYR A 72 13.50 7.70 30.14
C TYR A 72 14.05 9.08 30.54
N TYR A 73 14.12 10.03 29.60
CA TYR A 73 14.62 11.38 29.88
C TYR A 73 13.70 12.20 30.80
N ASN A 74 12.39 11.92 30.79
CA ASN A 74 11.41 12.61 31.62
C ASN A 74 11.20 11.95 32.99
N ARG A 75 11.89 10.83 33.28
CA ARG A 75 11.84 10.21 34.60
C ARG A 75 12.58 11.07 35.62
N LYS A 76 11.96 11.24 36.79
CA LYS A 76 12.53 12.02 37.91
C LYS A 76 13.95 11.59 38.29
N GLU A 77 14.22 10.28 38.23
CA GLU A 77 15.52 9.68 38.52
C GLU A 77 16.62 10.18 37.58
N TYR A 78 16.33 10.24 36.27
CA TYR A 78 17.27 10.78 35.29
C TYR A 78 17.46 12.29 35.49
N LEU A 79 16.38 13.03 35.72
CA LEU A 79 16.45 14.48 35.95
C LEU A 79 17.25 14.84 37.21
N SER A 80 17.10 14.08 38.30
CA SER A 80 17.87 14.30 39.54
C SER A 80 19.34 13.94 39.37
N GLN A 81 19.65 12.87 38.65
CA GLN A 81 21.03 12.51 38.34
C GLN A 81 21.67 13.56 37.43
N HIS A 82 20.98 13.99 36.38
CA HIS A 82 21.49 15.03 35.48
C HIS A 82 21.71 16.36 36.22
N ALA A 83 20.78 16.78 37.07
CA ALA A 83 20.91 18.01 37.87
C ALA A 83 22.03 17.95 38.93
N ALA A 84 22.39 16.76 39.42
CA ALA A 84 23.48 16.58 40.39
C ALA A 84 24.88 16.58 39.75
N HIS A 85 24.96 16.45 38.42
CA HIS A 85 26.20 16.44 37.66
C HIS A 85 26.58 17.81 37.05
N HIS A 86 25.76 18.84 37.27
CA HIS A 86 26.03 20.25 36.94
C HIS A 86 26.21 21.07 38.23
#